data_AF-A0A2T7W068-F1
#
_entry.id   AF-A0A2T7W068-F1
#
_cell.length_a   1.000
_cell.length_b   1.000
_cell.length_c   1.000
_cell.angle_alpha   90.00
_cell.angle_beta   90.00
_cell.angle_gamma   90.00
#
_symmetry.space_group_name_H-M   'P 1'
#
loop_
_entity.id
_entity.type
_entity.pdbx_description
1 polymer ?
#
loop_
_entity_poly.entity_id
_entity_poly.type
_entity_poly.pdbx_seq_one_letter_code
_entity_poly.pdbx_strand_id
1 'polypeptide(L)' 'MTRQEISDEVWAVMEPLMPTVTGRSRPWTDHRLAIEGMAWKYRTGAPWRDVPERFGKWNSIYKRF' A
#
# COMPACT_ATOMS: atom_id res chain seq x y z
N MET A 1 16.92 0.29 8.96
CA MET A 1 15.87 0.87 8.08
C MET A 1 16.38 0.86 6.65
N THR A 2 15.78 0.06 5.77
CA THR A 2 16.05 0.22 4.33
C THR A 2 15.50 1.58 3.91
N ARG A 3 16.18 2.31 3.02
CA ARG A 3 15.73 3.64 2.54
C ARG A 3 14.39 3.58 1.76
N GLN A 4 13.79 2.41 1.67
CA GLN A 4 12.71 2.05 0.75
C GLN A 4 11.49 1.43 1.46
N GLU A 5 11.42 1.49 2.78
CA GLU A 5 10.25 1.00 3.54
C GLU A 5 9.74 2.13 4.44
N ILE A 6 8.42 2.19 4.59
CA ILE A 6 7.72 3.08 5.52
C ILE A 6 8.02 2.54 6.91
N SER A 7 8.61 3.40 7.73
CA SER A 7 8.98 3.03 9.09
C SER A 7 7.74 2.77 9.94
N ASP A 8 7.89 1.96 10.98
CA ASP A 8 6.78 1.65 11.89
C ASP A 8 6.23 2.91 12.57
N GLU A 9 7.08 3.90 12.85
CA GLU A 9 6.65 5.16 13.45
C GLU A 9 5.78 5.98 12.49
N VAL A 10 6.16 6.04 11.21
CA VAL A 10 5.34 6.72 10.19
C VAL A 10 4.06 5.95 9.95
N TRP A 11 4.13 4.62 9.91
CA TRP A 11 2.97 3.76 9.76
C TRP A 11 1.95 3.97 10.88
N ALA A 12 2.41 4.03 12.14
CA ALA A 12 1.54 4.22 13.31
C ALA A 12 0.73 5.54 13.25
N VAL A 13 1.26 6.57 12.58
CA VAL A 13 0.55 7.84 12.36
C VAL A 13 -0.46 7.72 11.20
N MET A 14 -0.14 6.94 10.17
CA MET A 14 -0.97 6.78 8.97
C MET A 14 -2.11 5.78 9.16
N GLU A 15 -1.87 4.68 9.89
CA GLU A 15 -2.79 3.57 10.05
C GLU A 15 -4.19 3.99 10.53
N PRO A 16 -4.34 4.88 11.54
CA PRO A 16 -5.66 5.33 11.99
C PRO A 16 -6.45 6.12 10.94
N LEU A 17 -5.77 6.66 9.92
CA LEU A 17 -6.39 7.41 8.82
C LEU A 17 -6.89 6.49 7.71
N MET A 18 -6.58 5.20 7.77
CA MET A 18 -7.03 4.25 6.76
C MET A 18 -8.53 4.02 6.85
N PRO A 19 -9.22 3.91 5.71
CA PRO A 19 -10.65 3.62 5.71
C PRO A 19 -10.87 2.24 6.33
N THR A 20 -11.66 2.21 7.40
CA THR A 20 -12.12 0.95 7.98
C THR A 20 -13.22 0.37 7.09
N VAL A 21 -13.20 -0.95 6.92
CA VAL A 21 -14.24 -1.63 6.13
C VAL A 21 -15.56 -1.53 6.88
N THR A 22 -16.45 -0.64 6.43
CA THR A 22 -17.82 -0.52 6.94
C THR A 22 -18.77 -1.28 6.00
N GLY A 23 -19.37 -2.38 6.48
CA GLY A 23 -20.39 -3.15 5.75
C GLY A 23 -19.93 -4.49 5.12
N ARG A 24 -20.68 -5.00 4.14
CA ARG A 24 -20.48 -6.32 3.48
C ARG A 24 -19.38 -6.35 2.41
N SER A 25 -18.57 -5.30 2.32
CA SER A 25 -17.50 -5.23 1.33
C SER A 25 -16.40 -6.24 1.66
N ARG A 26 -15.79 -6.84 0.63
CA ARG A 26 -14.67 -7.77 0.81
C ARG A 26 -13.58 -7.08 1.66
N PRO A 27 -13.02 -7.74 2.68
CA PRO A 27 -11.96 -7.17 3.50
C PRO A 27 -10.85 -6.64 2.60
N TRP A 28 -10.39 -5.44 2.91
CA TRP A 28 -9.27 -4.85 2.21
C TRP A 28 -8.03 -5.71 2.53
N THR A 29 -7.25 -6.05 1.51
CA THR A 29 -5.89 -6.55 1.72
C THR A 29 -5.09 -5.52 2.54
N ASP A 30 -4.19 -6.00 3.38
CA ASP A 30 -3.26 -5.22 4.22
C ASP A 30 -2.99 -3.80 3.67
N HIS A 31 -3.42 -2.79 4.43
CA HIS A 31 -3.27 -1.39 4.05
C HIS A 31 -1.80 -0.99 3.94
N ARG A 32 -0.95 -1.57 4.79
CA ARG A 32 0.47 -1.27 4.81
C ARG A 32 1.13 -1.70 3.52
N LEU A 33 0.90 -2.94 3.10
CA LEU A 33 1.47 -3.46 1.85
C LEU A 33 1.03 -2.65 0.62
N ALA A 34 -0.22 -2.20 0.57
CA ALA A 34 -0.68 -1.37 -0.53
C ALA A 34 0.01 -0.01 -0.56
N ILE A 35 0.15 0.67 0.60
CA ILE A 35 0.84 1.96 0.67
C ILE A 35 2.34 1.79 0.37
N GLU A 36 2.96 0.71 0.82
CA GLU A 36 4.34 0.37 0.44
C GLU A 36 4.50 0.17 -1.07
N GLY A 37 3.54 -0.53 -1.70
CA GLY A 37 3.50 -0.68 -3.16
C GLY A 37 3.33 0.64 -3.91
N MET A 38 2.47 1.54 -3.40
CA MET A 38 2.32 2.89 -3.93
C MET A 38 3.63 3.68 -3.78
N ALA A 39 4.23 3.67 -2.59
CA ALA A 39 5.47 4.37 -2.31
C ALA A 39 6.61 3.85 -3.18
N TRP A 40 6.70 2.54 -3.39
CA TRP A 40 7.67 1.94 -4.32
C TRP A 40 7.44 2.43 -5.76
N LYS A 41 6.19 2.48 -6.23
CA LYS A 41 5.86 2.98 -7.58
C LYS A 41 6.29 4.45 -7.73
N TYR A 42 6.07 5.29 -6.72
CA TYR A 42 6.50 6.69 -6.75
C TYR A 42 8.01 6.86 -6.69
N ARG A 43 8.71 6.02 -5.92
CA ARG A 43 10.17 6.04 -5.82
C ARG A 43 10.86 5.59 -7.11
N THR A 44 10.28 4.62 -7.81
CA THR A 44 10.89 4.02 -9.02
C THR A 44 10.40 4.66 -10.31
N GLY A 45 9.22 5.27 -10.33
CA GLY A 45 8.57 5.74 -11.55
C GLY A 45 8.10 4.61 -12.48
N ALA A 46 8.21 3.35 -12.05
CA ALA A 46 7.86 2.20 -12.87
C ALA A 46 6.34 2.14 -13.16
N PRO A 47 5.94 1.50 -14.27
CA PRO A 47 4.54 1.18 -14.53
C PRO A 47 3.91 0.38 -13.38
N TRP A 48 2.61 0.57 -13.16
CA TRP A 48 1.87 -0.19 -12.13
C TRP A 48 2.00 -1.71 -12.29
N ARG A 49 2.08 -2.20 -13.53
CA ARG A 49 2.23 -3.64 -13.81
C ARG A 49 3.52 -4.26 -13.27
N ASP A 50 4.53 -3.43 -13.03
CA ASP A 50 5.84 -3.87 -12.55
C ASP A 50 5.96 -3.78 -11.02
N VAL A 51 4.89 -3.35 -10.34
CA VAL A 51 4.86 -3.33 -8.87
C VAL A 51 5.09 -4.76 -8.35
N PRO A 52 6.11 -4.97 -7.50
CA PRO A 52 6.43 -6.29 -7.00
C PRO A 52 5.26 -6.94 -6.27
N GLU A 53 5.02 -8.23 -6.57
CA GLU A 53 3.89 -8.99 -6.00
C GLU A 53 3.91 -9.09 -4.48
N ARG A 54 5.08 -8.88 -3.84
CA ARG A 54 5.22 -8.80 -2.37
C ARG A 54 4.34 -7.71 -1.73
N PHE A 55 3.98 -6.67 -2.48
CA PHE A 55 3.07 -5.61 -2.04
C PHE A 55 1.60 -5.94 -2.27
N GLY A 56 1.32 -7.08 -2.90
CA GLY A 56 0.00 -7.50 -3.34
C GLY A 56 -0.23 -7.26 -4.84
N LYS A 57 -1.44 -7.58 -5.30
CA LYS A 57 -1.79 -7.44 -6.72
C LYS A 57 -1.80 -5.98 -7.12
N TRP A 58 -1.00 -5.59 -8.10
CA TRP A 58 -0.91 -4.20 -8.57
C TRP A 58 -2.27 -3.58 -8.92
N ASN A 59 -3.21 -4.36 -9.49
CA ASN A 59 -4.54 -3.87 -9.83
C ASN A 59 -5.36 -3.51 -8.58
N SER A 60 -5.18 -4.24 -7.49
CA SER A 60 -5.82 -3.92 -6.20
C SER A 60 -5.22 -2.66 -5.56
N ILE A 61 -3.93 -2.43 -5.74
CA ILE A 61 -3.23 -1.22 -5.26
C ILE A 61 -3.65 -0.01 -6.11
N TYR A 62 -3.66 -0.15 -7.44
CA TYR A 62 -4.05 0.91 -8.37
C TYR A 62 -5.48 1.40 -8.15
N LYS A 63 -6.42 0.51 -7.83
CA LYS A 63 -7.81 0.89 -7.49
C LYS A 63 -7.95 1.70 -6.20
N ARG A 64 -6.89 1.81 -5.39
CA ARG A 64 -6.84 2.60 -4.15
C ARG A 64 -6.16 3.96 -4.35
N PHE A 65 -5.51 4.19 -5.49
CA PHE A 65 -5.00 5.50 -5.89
C PHE A 65 -6.14 6.35 -6.43
#